data_AF-A0AA35XCC6-F1
#
_entry.id   AF-A0AA35XCC6-F1
#
_cell.length_a   1.000
_cell.length_b   1.000
_cell.length_c   1.000
_cell.angle_alpha   90.00
_cell.angle_beta   90.00
_cell.angle_gamma   90.00
#
_symmetry.space_group_name_H-M   'P 1'
#
loop_
_entity.id
_entity.type
_entity.pdbx_description
1 polymer ?
#
loop_
_entity_poly.entity_id
_entity_poly.type
_entity_poly.pdbx_seq_one_letter_code
_entity_poly.pdbx_strand_id
1 'polypeptide(L)'
;MRQLDRAAFRRQATLPAVFLPEPTLCSKFLRKLQHVVLRYPRIKNVQTSVGEGEKEEKVVLLTPESCLQTPLSPDDLQWITDNRGRMGTHTVSLDYHSYSPRAVLAAVLPADSDEIPTGFE
;
A
#
# COMPACT_ATOMS: atom_id res chain seq x y z
N MET A 1 29.37 14.18 -11.76
CA MET A 1 27.91 14.29 -11.61
C MET A 1 27.46 13.30 -10.54
N ARG A 2 26.84 13.75 -9.45
CA ARG A 2 26.18 12.83 -8.50
C ARG A 2 24.79 12.52 -9.05
N GLN A 3 24.64 11.37 -9.69
CA GLN A 3 23.35 10.93 -10.21
C GLN A 3 22.58 10.27 -9.06
N LEU A 4 21.29 10.61 -8.92
CA LEU A 4 20.44 10.01 -7.90
C LEU A 4 20.27 8.52 -8.19
N ASP A 5 20.71 7.67 -7.27
CA ASP A 5 20.49 6.23 -7.35
C ASP A 5 19.01 5.92 -7.05
N ARG A 6 18.23 5.65 -8.10
CA ARG A 6 16.81 5.32 -7.98
C ARG A 6 16.59 3.90 -7.43
N ALA A 7 17.58 3.02 -7.51
CA ALA A 7 17.46 1.65 -7.02
C ALA A 7 17.50 1.63 -5.48
N ALA A 8 18.15 2.60 -4.84
CA ALA A 8 18.12 2.78 -3.38
C ALA A 8 16.71 3.00 -2.80
N PHE A 9 15.75 3.41 -3.62
CA PHE A 9 14.35 3.61 -3.22
C PHE A 9 13.48 2.37 -3.41
N ARG A 10 13.99 1.29 -4.03
CA ARG A 10 13.25 0.03 -4.15
C ARG A 10 13.12 -0.63 -2.79
N ARG A 11 11.90 -0.68 -2.29
CA ARG A 11 11.57 -1.40 -1.06
C ARG A 11 10.39 -2.32 -1.32
N GLN A 12 10.36 -3.44 -0.60
CA GLN A 12 9.20 -4.32 -0.58
C GLN A 12 8.53 -4.19 0.78
N ALA A 13 7.23 -3.96 0.79
CA ALA A 13 6.42 -3.89 2.00
C ALA A 13 5.36 -4.97 1.95
N THR A 14 5.36 -5.86 2.94
CA THR A 14 4.30 -6.86 3.09
C THR A 14 3.14 -6.23 3.85
N LEU A 15 1.99 -6.14 3.18
CA LEU A 15 0.79 -5.53 3.74
C LEU A 15 -0.33 -6.56 3.87
N PRO A 16 -1.22 -6.42 4.86
CA PRO A 16 -2.43 -7.22 4.93
C PRO A 16 -3.32 -6.95 3.72
N ALA A 17 -3.94 -7.99 3.19
CA ALA A 17 -4.74 -7.90 1.98
C ALA A 17 -5.90 -8.90 1.96
N VAL A 18 -6.93 -8.57 1.19
CA VAL A 18 -8.07 -9.45 0.91
C VAL A 18 -8.03 -9.87 -0.55
N PHE A 19 -7.89 -11.16 -0.79
CA PHE A 19 -7.93 -11.78 -2.11
C PHE A 19 -9.38 -12.09 -2.48
N LEU A 20 -9.77 -11.61 -3.65
CA LEU A 20 -11.11 -11.72 -4.20
C LEU A 20 -11.04 -12.57 -5.48
N PRO A 21 -11.74 -13.73 -5.51
CA PRO A 21 -11.77 -14.58 -6.69
C PRO A 21 -12.60 -13.97 -7.83
N GLU A 22 -13.54 -13.08 -7.51
CA GLU A 22 -14.41 -12.43 -8.48
C GLU A 22 -14.22 -10.89 -8.49
N PRO A 23 -13.95 -10.27 -9.65
CA PRO A 23 -13.70 -8.83 -9.73
C PRO A 23 -14.94 -7.97 -9.45
N THR A 24 -16.14 -8.52 -9.66
CA THR A 24 -17.43 -7.86 -9.39
C THR A 24 -17.63 -7.53 -7.90
N LEU A 25 -16.96 -8.25 -7.00
CA LEU A 25 -17.06 -8.06 -5.56
C LEU A 25 -16.19 -6.91 -5.06
N CYS A 26 -15.19 -6.45 -5.81
CA CYS A 26 -14.28 -5.38 -5.38
C CYS A 26 -15.02 -4.14 -4.90
N SER A 27 -16.03 -3.69 -5.64
CA SER A 27 -16.82 -2.51 -5.29
C SER A 27 -17.57 -2.67 -3.96
N LYS A 28 -18.04 -3.87 -3.63
CA LYS A 28 -18.69 -4.17 -2.34
C LYS A 28 -17.67 -4.15 -1.20
N PHE A 29 -16.53 -4.80 -1.40
CA PHE A 29 -15.44 -4.84 -0.41
C PHE A 29 -14.90 -3.44 -0.13
N LEU A 30 -14.68 -2.61 -1.15
CA LEU A 30 -14.22 -1.23 -0.98
C LEU A 30 -15.21 -0.37 -0.19
N ARG A 31 -16.53 -0.58 -0.35
CA ARG A 31 -17.56 0.16 0.40
C ARG A 31 -17.62 -0.28 1.86
N LYS A 32 -17.61 -1.58 2.16
CA LYS A 32 -17.66 -2.11 3.52
C LYS A 32 -16.36 -1.83 4.28
N LEU A 33 -15.22 -2.10 3.65
CA LEU A 33 -13.89 -1.98 4.24
C LEU A 33 -13.26 -0.60 4.03
N GLN A 34 -14.03 0.42 3.66
CA GLN A 34 -13.51 1.76 3.36
C GLN A 34 -12.66 2.37 4.49
N HIS A 35 -12.88 1.91 5.73
CA HIS A 35 -12.24 2.35 6.96
C HIS A 35 -10.87 1.68 7.21
N VAL A 36 -10.61 0.53 6.58
CA VAL A 36 -9.36 -0.25 6.71
C VAL A 36 -8.59 -0.38 5.39
N VAL A 37 -9.16 0.07 4.27
CA VAL A 37 -8.49 0.05 2.96
C VAL A 37 -7.29 0.99 2.94
N LEU A 38 -6.18 0.54 2.36
CA LEU A 38 -4.97 1.35 2.20
C LEU A 38 -5.25 2.59 1.34
N ARG A 39 -5.16 3.78 1.94
CA ARG A 39 -5.30 5.07 1.26
C ARG A 39 -3.96 5.78 1.21
N TYR A 40 -3.06 5.31 0.37
CA TYR A 40 -1.76 5.95 0.18
C TYR A 40 -1.69 6.60 -1.21
N PRO A 41 -1.30 7.88 -1.31
CA PRO A 41 -1.15 8.52 -2.62
C PRO A 41 -0.13 7.75 -3.45
N ARG A 42 -0.47 7.48 -4.72
CA ARG A 42 0.36 6.77 -5.71
C ARG A 42 0.52 5.25 -5.52
N ILE A 43 -0.06 4.66 -4.47
CA ILE A 43 -0.19 3.21 -4.34
C ILE A 43 -1.62 2.83 -4.65
N LYS A 44 -1.82 1.94 -5.62
CA LYS A 44 -3.15 1.41 -5.92
C LYS A 44 -3.62 0.54 -4.76
N ASN A 45 -4.77 0.87 -4.20
CA ASN A 45 -5.44 0.13 -3.13
C ASN A 45 -6.00 -1.22 -3.62
N VAL A 46 -6.32 -1.33 -4.91
CA VAL A 46 -6.68 -2.59 -5.56
C VAL A 46 -5.59 -2.96 -6.56
N GLN A 47 -5.05 -4.16 -6.40
CA GLN A 47 -4.06 -4.74 -7.30
C GLN A 47 -4.63 -6.01 -7.94
N THR A 48 -4.09 -6.41 -9.08
CA THR A 48 -4.40 -7.72 -9.66
C THR A 48 -3.22 -8.62 -9.33
N SER A 49 -3.50 -9.74 -8.67
CA SER A 49 -2.50 -10.78 -8.41
C SER A 49 -2.80 -11.96 -9.32
N VAL A 50 -1.76 -12.51 -9.93
CA VAL A 50 -1.85 -13.80 -10.62
C VAL A 50 -1.60 -14.87 -9.57
N GLY A 51 -2.63 -15.62 -9.17
CA GLY A 51 -2.48 -16.75 -8.24
C GLY A 51 -1.78 -17.95 -8.91
N GLU A 52 -1.44 -18.98 -8.13
CA GLU A 52 -0.79 -20.25 -8.56
C GLU A 52 -1.59 -21.11 -9.56
N GLY A 53 -2.53 -20.53 -10.32
CA GLY A 53 -3.35 -21.25 -11.30
C GLY A 53 -3.91 -20.36 -12.41
N GLU A 54 -3.18 -19.33 -12.86
CA GLU A 54 -3.53 -18.45 -13.99
C GLU A 54 -4.88 -17.70 -13.87
N LYS A 55 -5.51 -17.72 -12.70
CA LYS A 55 -6.70 -16.91 -12.43
C LYS A 55 -6.27 -15.56 -11.88
N GLU A 56 -6.68 -14.51 -12.56
CA GLU A 56 -6.53 -13.14 -12.10
C GLU A 56 -7.42 -12.91 -10.88
N GLU A 57 -6.81 -12.85 -9.70
CA GLU A 57 -7.49 -12.52 -8.47
C GLU A 57 -7.29 -11.03 -8.16
N LYS A 58 -8.35 -10.36 -7.71
CA LYS A 58 -8.23 -8.97 -7.28
C LYS A 58 -7.82 -8.95 -5.82
N VAL A 59 -6.87 -8.10 -5.49
CA VAL A 59 -6.31 -7.98 -4.15
C VAL A 59 -6.61 -6.58 -3.64
N VAL A 60 -7.36 -6.49 -2.55
CA VAL A 60 -7.62 -5.24 -1.85
C VAL A 60 -6.61 -5.11 -0.73
N LEU A 61 -5.75 -4.09 -0.80
CA LEU A 61 -4.77 -3.80 0.23
C LEU A 61 -5.41 -3.11 1.43
N LEU A 62 -5.05 -3.58 2.61
CA LEU A 62 -5.49 -3.02 3.88
C LEU A 62 -4.35 -2.26 4.55
N THR A 63 -4.70 -1.35 5.46
CA THR A 63 -3.72 -0.64 6.28
C THR A 63 -3.04 -1.61 7.26
N PRO A 64 -1.74 -1.44 7.56
CA PRO A 64 -1.09 -2.27 8.58
C PRO A 64 -1.70 -2.04 9.98
N GLU A 65 -2.23 -0.84 10.23
CA GLU A 65 -2.88 -0.46 11.48
C GLU A 65 -4.19 -1.23 11.74
N SER A 66 -4.89 -1.63 10.68
CA SER A 66 -6.07 -2.51 10.79
C SER A 66 -5.77 -3.95 11.23
N CYS A 67 -4.49 -4.33 11.30
CA CYS A 67 -4.08 -5.58 11.95
C CYS A 67 -3.42 -5.36 13.31
N LEU A 68 -2.94 -4.15 13.61
CA LEU A 68 -2.10 -3.88 14.79
C LEU A 68 -2.80 -3.07 15.89
N GLN A 69 -3.65 -2.11 15.55
CA GLN A 69 -4.23 -1.15 16.50
C GLN A 69 -5.76 -1.24 16.58
N THR A 70 -6.42 -1.48 15.43
CA THR A 70 -7.86 -1.73 15.39
C THR A 70 -8.07 -3.04 14.63
N PRO A 71 -8.06 -4.20 15.32
CA PRO A 71 -8.28 -5.47 14.65
C PRO A 71 -9.62 -5.39 13.90
N LEU A 72 -9.65 -5.94 12.67
CA LEU A 72 -10.90 -6.10 11.94
C LEU A 72 -11.98 -6.63 12.87
N SER A 73 -13.13 -5.94 12.90
CA SER A 73 -14.26 -6.37 13.70
C SER A 73 -14.61 -7.82 13.32
N PRO A 74 -15.04 -8.67 14.27
CA PRO A 74 -15.48 -10.02 13.93
C PRO A 74 -16.59 -10.03 12.86
N ASP A 75 -17.42 -8.98 12.79
CA ASP A 75 -18.41 -8.76 11.72
C ASP A 75 -17.75 -8.64 10.33
N ASP A 76 -16.65 -7.91 10.23
CA ASP A 76 -15.95 -7.71 8.95
C ASP A 76 -15.24 -8.98 8.50
N LEU A 77 -14.62 -9.73 9.43
CA LEU A 77 -13.99 -11.02 9.11
C LEU A 77 -15.01 -12.05 8.63
N GLN A 78 -16.18 -12.08 9.27
CA GLN A 78 -17.26 -12.97 8.88
C GLN A 78 -17.87 -12.54 7.54
N TRP A 79 -18.03 -11.23 7.31
CA TRP A 79 -18.51 -10.70 6.03
C TRP A 79 -17.55 -10.99 4.88
N ILE A 80 -16.23 -10.88 5.11
CA ILE A 80 -15.19 -11.23 4.13
C ILE A 80 -15.34 -12.71 3.75
N THR A 81 -15.50 -13.59 4.74
CA THR A 81 -15.61 -15.04 4.53
C THR A 81 -16.91 -15.40 3.79
N ASP A 82 -18.04 -14.81 4.19
CA ASP A 82 -19.35 -14.98 3.55
C ASP A 82 -19.33 -14.55 2.06
N ASN A 83 -18.60 -13.48 1.75
CA ASN A 83 -18.47 -12.95 0.40
C ASN A 83 -17.27 -13.55 -0.37
N ARG A 84 -16.81 -14.76 0.00
CA ARG A 84 -15.72 -15.51 -0.66
C ARG A 84 -14.37 -14.78 -0.71
N GLY A 85 -14.17 -13.78 0.16
CA GLY A 85 -12.88 -13.11 0.31
C GLY A 85 -11.93 -13.97 1.16
N ARG A 86 -10.67 -14.03 0.76
CA ARG A 86 -9.61 -14.70 1.52
C ARG A 86 -8.66 -13.66 2.11
N MET A 87 -8.49 -13.66 3.42
CA MET A 87 -7.47 -12.83 4.05
C MET A 87 -6.08 -13.42 3.82
N GLY A 88 -5.11 -12.55 3.60
CA GLY A 88 -3.71 -12.93 3.54
C GLY A 88 -2.82 -11.70 3.55
N THR A 89 -1.60 -11.86 3.10
CA THR A 89 -0.64 -10.76 2.96
C THR A 89 -0.20 -10.64 1.51
N HIS A 90 -0.07 -9.40 1.03
CA HIS A 90 0.41 -9.11 -0.31
C HIS A 90 1.63 -8.19 -0.23
N THR A 91 2.68 -8.57 -0.96
CA THR A 91 3.92 -7.78 -1.01
C THR A 91 3.80 -6.73 -2.10
N VAL A 92 3.90 -5.47 -1.69
CA VAL A 92 3.88 -4.32 -2.60
C VAL A 92 5.31 -3.84 -2.81
N SER A 93 5.71 -3.75 -4.08
CA SER A 93 6.97 -3.11 -4.48
C SER A 93 6.78 -1.59 -4.50
N LEU A 94 7.54 -0.91 -3.65
CA LEU A 94 7.64 0.54 -3.58
C LEU A 94 8.86 0.99 -4.37
N ASP A 95 8.64 1.60 -5.52
CA ASP A 95 9.70 2.25 -6.31
C ASP A 95 9.75 3.76 -6.04
N TYR A 96 10.77 4.44 -6.60
CA TYR A 96 10.95 5.89 -6.56
C TYR A 96 9.65 6.71 -6.80
N HIS A 97 8.81 6.27 -7.74
CA HIS A 97 7.55 6.95 -8.06
C HIS A 97 6.50 6.91 -6.93
N SER A 98 6.62 5.94 -6.03
CA SER A 98 5.75 5.78 -4.85
C SER A 98 6.05 6.82 -3.77
N TYR A 99 7.23 7.45 -3.82
CA TYR A 99 7.63 8.47 -2.85
C TYR A 99 7.25 9.87 -3.32
N SER A 100 6.87 10.74 -2.38
CA SER A 100 6.70 12.15 -2.66
C SER A 100 8.06 12.81 -2.90
N PRO A 101 8.14 13.90 -3.70
CA PRO A 101 9.40 14.62 -3.89
C PRO A 101 10.05 15.05 -2.57
N ARG A 102 9.24 15.42 -1.57
CA ARG A 102 9.72 15.77 -0.22
C ARG A 102 10.36 14.58 0.50
N ALA A 103 9.77 13.38 0.41
CA ALA A 103 10.33 12.18 1.00
C ALA A 103 11.63 11.74 0.32
N VAL A 104 11.71 11.89 -1.00
CA VAL A 104 12.95 11.67 -1.76
C VAL A 104 14.03 12.65 -1.30
N LEU A 105 13.73 13.95 -1.25
CA LEU A 105 14.68 14.98 -0.84
C LEU A 105 15.16 14.77 0.60
N ALA A 106 14.25 14.47 1.54
CA ALA A 106 14.60 14.18 2.93
C ALA A 106 15.49 12.94 3.07
N ALA A 107 15.35 11.93 2.20
CA ALA A 107 16.19 10.74 2.23
C ALA A 107 17.59 10.96 1.63
N VAL A 108 17.77 12.00 0.81
CA VAL A 108 19.01 12.30 0.09
C VAL A 108 19.81 13.41 0.77
N LEU A 109 19.11 14.38 1.38
CA LEU A 109 19.73 15.46 2.11
C LEU A 109 20.22 14.96 3.48
N PRO A 110 21.42 15.36 3.92
CA PRO A 110 21.88 15.07 5.27
C PRO A 110 20.96 15.73 6.31
N ALA A 111 20.74 15.05 7.43
CA ALA A 111 19.81 15.48 8.48
C ALA A 111 20.13 16.85 9.11
N ASP A 112 21.36 17.34 8.92
CA ASP A 112 21.92 18.56 9.52
C ASP A 112 21.83 19.82 8.63
N SER A 113 21.12 19.78 7.50
CA SER A 113 20.92 20.99 6.68
C SER A 113 19.78 21.87 7.22
N ASP A 114 19.91 22.34 8.46
CA ASP A 114 18.94 23.25 9.10
C ASP A 114 19.10 24.70 8.59
N GLU A 115 20.29 25.07 8.12
CA GLU A 115 20.54 26.35 7.45
C GLU A 115 20.33 26.21 5.93
N ILE A 116 19.07 26.34 5.49
CA ILE A 116 18.78 26.79 4.13
C ILE A 116 18.98 28.32 4.16
N PRO A 117 20.02 28.89 3.53
CA PRO A 117 20.21 30.33 3.50
C PRO A 117 19.02 30.95 2.76
N THR A 118 18.13 31.55 3.54
CA THR A 118 16.95 32.26 3.06
C THR A 118 17.36 33.70 2.80
N GLY A 119 18.13 33.90 1.72
CA GLY A 119 18.59 35.21 1.31
C GLY A 119 19.72 35.10 0.30
N PHE A 120 19.41 35.36 -0.97
CA PHE A 120 20.41 35.84 -1.91
C PHE A 120 20.33 37.36 -1.84
N GLU A 121 21.26 38.00 -1.10
CA GLU A 121 21.59 39.41 -1.33
C GLU A 121 22.37 39.57 -2.62
#